data_AF-A0A7W1R8V3-F1
#
_entry.id   AF-A0A7W1R8V3-F1
#
_cell.length_a   1.000
_cell.length_b   1.000
_cell.length_c   1.000
_cell.angle_alpha   90.00
_cell.angle_beta   90.00
_cell.angle_gamma   90.00
#
_symmetry.space_group_name_H-M   'P 1'
#
loop_
_entity.id
_entity.type
_entity.pdbx_description
1 polymer ?
#
loop_
_entity_poly.entity_id
_entity_poly.type
_entity_poly.pdbx_seq_one_letter_code
_entity_poly.pdbx_strand_id
1 'polypeptide(L)'
;LINTDFFADDKQGIGRLVNAVKKVDTEFTPRRNELQALKANMDKLTADIQATANVADPKTLQQKSDQLEAMKREYQRKGEDAQAAYNKRLQESVGPLYEDIGKSLDAFARSRGITLLLDAAKIGPAILAATDAMDVTRAFIAEYNSKNPATASSAGPGR
;
A
#
# COMPACT_ATOMS: atom_id res chain seq x y z
N LEU A 1 -4.90 22.13 -12.41
CA LEU A 1 -4.06 20.96 -12.08
C LEU A 1 -4.63 20.28 -10.85
N ILE A 2 -4.56 18.97 -10.83
CA ILE A 2 -4.81 18.14 -9.65
C ILE A 2 -3.62 17.20 -9.48
N ASN A 3 -3.15 16.98 -8.28
CA ASN A 3 -2.09 16.02 -8.02
C ASN A 3 -2.64 14.87 -7.17
N THR A 4 -2.88 13.72 -7.83
CA THR A 4 -3.51 12.58 -7.17
C THR A 4 -2.60 11.86 -6.17
N ASP A 5 -1.28 12.05 -6.24
CA ASP A 5 -0.35 11.42 -5.27
C ASP A 5 -0.60 11.92 -3.84
N PHE A 6 -1.12 13.14 -3.69
CA PHE A 6 -1.51 13.68 -2.38
C PHE A 6 -2.79 13.06 -1.81
N PHE A 7 -3.59 12.33 -2.59
CA PHE A 7 -4.87 11.82 -2.10
C PHE A 7 -4.70 10.78 -1.01
N ALA A 8 -3.64 9.97 -1.09
CA ALA A 8 -3.29 8.97 -0.08
C ALA A 8 -2.23 9.47 0.91
N ASP A 9 -1.88 10.77 0.90
CA ASP A 9 -0.92 11.32 1.85
C ASP A 9 -1.45 11.22 3.29
N ASP A 10 -0.61 10.72 4.18
CA ASP A 10 -0.97 10.40 5.56
C ASP A 10 -1.45 11.59 6.40
N LYS A 11 -1.02 12.81 6.06
CA LYS A 11 -1.26 14.02 6.86
C LYS A 11 -2.21 14.98 6.17
N GLN A 12 -2.15 15.06 4.85
CA GLN A 12 -2.81 16.07 4.03
C GLN A 12 -3.77 15.49 3.01
N GLY A 13 -3.92 14.16 2.96
CA GLY A 13 -4.75 13.48 1.98
C GLY A 13 -6.23 13.36 2.33
N ILE A 14 -6.91 12.51 1.58
CA ILE A 14 -8.32 12.20 1.74
C ILE A 14 -8.46 11.20 2.89
N GLY A 15 -9.07 11.63 3.99
CA GLY A 15 -9.04 10.88 5.24
C GLY A 15 -9.65 9.47 5.14
N ARG A 16 -10.73 9.31 4.36
CA ARG A 16 -11.33 7.99 4.09
C ARG A 16 -10.38 7.06 3.31
N LEU A 17 -9.65 7.59 2.33
CA LEU A 17 -8.69 6.84 1.53
C LEU A 17 -7.49 6.43 2.37
N VAL A 18 -6.91 7.37 3.12
CA VAL A 18 -5.80 7.11 4.06
C VAL A 18 -6.18 6.03 5.07
N ASN A 19 -7.37 6.12 5.66
CA ASN A 19 -7.85 5.10 6.62
C ASN A 19 -8.04 3.73 5.98
N ALA A 20 -8.52 3.67 4.73
CA ALA A 20 -8.68 2.42 4.00
C ALA A 20 -7.32 1.74 3.76
N VAL A 21 -6.30 2.50 3.30
CA VAL A 21 -4.93 1.99 3.11
C VAL A 21 -4.36 1.47 4.42
N LYS A 22 -4.42 2.27 5.50
CA LYS A 22 -3.93 1.87 6.83
C LYS A 22 -4.59 0.62 7.38
N LYS A 23 -5.89 0.45 7.11
CA LYS A 23 -6.62 -0.75 7.51
C LYS A 23 -6.07 -1.99 6.82
N VAL A 24 -5.80 -1.91 5.52
CA VAL A 24 -5.19 -3.03 4.76
C VAL A 24 -3.77 -3.32 5.26
N ASP A 25 -2.96 -2.29 5.51
CA ASP A 25 -1.61 -2.47 6.07
C ASP A 25 -1.64 -3.19 7.42
N THR A 26 -2.59 -2.81 8.28
CA THR A 26 -2.79 -3.44 9.59
C THR A 26 -3.24 -4.90 9.43
N GLU A 27 -4.19 -5.17 8.52
CA GLU A 27 -4.69 -6.52 8.22
C GLU A 27 -3.56 -7.47 7.78
N PHE A 28 -2.54 -6.94 7.08
CA PHE A 28 -1.40 -7.72 6.56
C PHE A 28 -0.18 -7.75 7.47
N THR A 29 -0.19 -7.05 8.60
CA THR A 29 0.90 -7.05 9.59
C THR A 29 1.29 -8.47 10.05
N PRO A 30 0.35 -9.40 10.35
CA PRO A 30 0.72 -10.77 10.75
C PRO A 30 1.53 -11.52 9.69
N ARG A 31 1.18 -11.39 8.40
CA ARG A 31 1.90 -12.05 7.30
C ARG A 31 3.31 -11.47 7.11
N ARG A 32 3.46 -10.15 7.28
CA ARG A 32 4.78 -9.50 7.27
C ARG A 32 5.66 -10.00 8.41
N ASN A 33 5.10 -10.11 9.62
CA ASN A 33 5.82 -10.63 10.78
C ASN A 33 6.23 -12.11 10.58
N GLU A 34 5.36 -12.93 10.00
CA GLU A 34 5.66 -14.32 9.68
C GLU A 34 6.83 -14.44 8.69
N LEU A 35 6.81 -13.66 7.60
CA LEU A 35 7.89 -13.63 6.61
C LEU A 35 9.21 -13.15 7.24
N GLN A 36 9.16 -12.15 8.11
CA GLN A 36 10.33 -11.64 8.83
C GLN A 36 10.91 -12.71 9.78
N ALA A 37 10.06 -13.44 10.49
CA ALA A 37 10.48 -14.54 11.36
C ALA A 37 11.12 -15.69 10.55
N LEU A 38 10.54 -16.04 9.41
CA LEU A 38 11.07 -17.07 8.52
C LEU A 38 12.45 -16.66 7.96
N LYS A 39 12.60 -15.41 7.51
CA LYS A 39 13.88 -14.83 7.09
C LYS A 39 14.93 -14.91 8.20
N ALA A 40 14.58 -14.51 9.43
CA ALA A 40 15.50 -14.56 10.56
C ALA A 40 15.94 -16.00 10.90
N ASN A 41 15.03 -16.96 10.80
CA ASN A 41 15.37 -18.37 11.02
C ASN A 41 16.29 -18.92 9.92
N MET A 42 16.08 -18.53 8.65
CA MET A 42 16.99 -18.88 7.55
C MET A 42 18.40 -18.32 7.77
N ASP A 43 18.49 -17.07 8.22
CA ASP A 43 19.78 -16.41 8.48
C ASP A 43 20.53 -17.11 9.65
N LYS A 44 19.82 -17.48 10.72
CA LYS A 44 20.36 -18.28 11.82
C LYS A 44 20.88 -19.64 11.36
N LEU A 45 20.10 -20.37 10.58
CA LEU A 45 20.48 -21.70 10.09
C LEU A 45 21.67 -21.62 9.12
N THR A 46 21.73 -20.57 8.29
CA THR A 46 22.87 -20.29 7.41
C THR A 46 24.15 -20.07 8.22
N ALA A 47 24.08 -19.24 9.27
CA ALA A 47 25.22 -18.98 10.14
C ALA A 47 25.69 -20.25 10.89
N ASP A 48 24.76 -21.07 11.35
CA ASP A 48 25.07 -22.34 12.02
C ASP A 48 25.72 -23.37 11.08
N ILE A 49 25.26 -23.49 9.83
CA ILE A 49 25.92 -24.30 8.80
C ILE A 49 27.36 -23.81 8.58
N GLN A 50 27.57 -22.51 8.43
CA GLN A 50 28.90 -21.93 8.23
C GLN A 50 29.83 -22.18 9.43
N ALA A 51 29.33 -22.00 10.64
CA ALA A 51 30.11 -22.19 11.87
C ALA A 51 30.48 -23.66 12.10
N THR A 52 29.63 -24.60 11.66
CA THR A 52 29.82 -26.04 11.91
C THR A 52 30.40 -26.80 10.72
N ALA A 53 30.67 -26.14 9.59
CA ALA A 53 31.08 -26.75 8.32
C ALA A 53 32.29 -27.70 8.43
N ASN A 54 33.24 -27.41 9.32
CA ASN A 54 34.48 -28.18 9.46
C ASN A 54 34.45 -29.21 10.61
N VAL A 55 33.40 -29.22 11.43
CA VAL A 55 33.35 -30.01 12.68
C VAL A 55 32.12 -30.92 12.78
N ALA A 56 31.05 -30.63 12.04
CA ALA A 56 29.86 -31.47 12.02
C ALA A 56 29.99 -32.65 11.05
N ASP A 57 29.29 -33.75 11.35
CA ASP A 57 29.18 -34.88 10.44
C ASP A 57 28.48 -34.49 9.13
N PRO A 58 28.89 -35.04 7.97
CA PRO A 58 28.30 -34.73 6.67
C PRO A 58 26.77 -34.90 6.61
N LYS A 59 26.22 -35.90 7.31
CA LYS A 59 24.77 -36.14 7.35
C LYS A 59 24.03 -35.01 8.05
N THR A 60 24.60 -34.46 9.12
CA THR A 60 24.03 -33.32 9.84
C THR A 60 24.06 -32.05 9.00
N LEU A 61 25.16 -31.79 8.28
CA LEU A 61 25.26 -30.66 7.36
C LEU A 61 24.27 -30.77 6.19
N GLN A 62 24.07 -31.98 5.66
CA GLN A 62 23.06 -32.23 4.63
C GLN A 62 21.66 -31.94 5.14
N GLN A 63 21.27 -32.45 6.32
CA GLN A 63 19.97 -32.19 6.91
C GLN A 63 19.69 -30.70 7.13
N LYS A 64 20.67 -29.93 7.63
CA LYS A 64 20.55 -28.48 7.78
C LYS A 64 20.41 -27.78 6.43
N SER A 65 21.14 -28.23 5.41
CA SER A 65 21.05 -27.68 4.06
C SER A 65 19.67 -27.93 3.43
N ASP A 66 19.14 -29.15 3.55
CA ASP A 66 17.81 -29.52 3.08
C ASP A 66 16.72 -28.70 3.79
N GLN A 67 16.85 -28.50 5.11
CA GLN A 67 15.96 -27.66 5.89
C GLN A 67 16.01 -26.19 5.42
N LEU A 68 17.21 -25.64 5.20
CA LEU A 68 17.37 -24.28 4.69
C LEU A 68 16.71 -24.13 3.31
N GLU A 69 16.85 -25.12 2.45
CA GLU A 69 16.24 -25.11 1.12
C GLU A 69 14.72 -25.19 1.18
N ALA A 70 14.16 -26.00 2.09
CA ALA A 70 12.73 -26.05 2.35
C ALA A 70 12.21 -24.68 2.86
N MET A 71 12.93 -24.03 3.77
CA MET A 71 12.57 -22.69 4.27
C MET A 71 12.64 -21.62 3.17
N LYS A 72 13.62 -21.69 2.27
CA LYS A 72 13.72 -20.79 1.10
C LYS A 72 12.49 -20.90 0.20
N ARG A 73 12.09 -22.14 -0.13
CA ARG A 73 10.88 -22.40 -0.95
C ARG A 73 9.63 -21.86 -0.26
N GLU A 74 9.49 -22.12 1.03
CA GLU A 74 8.36 -21.63 1.82
C GLU A 74 8.31 -20.10 1.89
N TYR A 75 9.48 -19.46 2.07
CA TYR A 75 9.59 -18.00 2.11
C TYR A 75 9.16 -17.37 0.79
N GLN A 76 9.65 -17.91 -0.33
CA GLN A 76 9.27 -17.42 -1.65
C GLN A 76 7.76 -17.53 -1.88
N ARG A 77 7.19 -18.73 -1.65
CA ARG A 77 5.76 -18.99 -1.84
C ARG A 77 4.90 -18.07 -0.97
N LYS A 78 5.20 -17.96 0.33
CA LYS A 78 4.48 -17.07 1.24
C LYS A 78 4.63 -15.60 0.87
N GLY A 79 5.79 -15.20 0.35
CA GLY A 79 6.05 -13.84 -0.12
C GLY A 79 5.16 -13.47 -1.29
N GLU A 80 5.11 -14.34 -2.30
CA GLU A 80 4.26 -14.17 -3.48
C GLU A 80 2.78 -14.16 -3.11
N ASP A 81 2.33 -15.11 -2.29
CA ASP A 81 0.95 -15.20 -1.80
C ASP A 81 0.54 -13.97 -0.98
N ALA A 82 1.43 -13.47 -0.11
CA ALA A 82 1.18 -12.28 0.69
C ALA A 82 1.08 -11.03 -0.18
N GLN A 83 1.98 -10.85 -1.16
CA GLN A 83 1.96 -9.70 -2.05
C GLN A 83 0.71 -9.69 -2.94
N ALA A 84 0.34 -10.84 -3.51
CA ALA A 84 -0.86 -10.95 -4.36
C ALA A 84 -2.13 -10.64 -3.55
N ALA A 85 -2.25 -11.22 -2.35
CA ALA A 85 -3.38 -10.97 -1.47
C ALA A 85 -3.45 -9.50 -1.01
N TYR A 86 -2.31 -8.88 -0.70
CA TYR A 86 -2.24 -7.47 -0.32
C TYR A 86 -2.73 -6.56 -1.45
N ASN A 87 -2.21 -6.75 -2.67
CA ASN A 87 -2.60 -5.94 -3.83
C ASN A 87 -4.10 -6.06 -4.12
N LYS A 88 -4.63 -7.29 -4.09
CA LYS A 88 -6.06 -7.54 -4.27
C LYS A 88 -6.89 -6.84 -3.19
N ARG A 89 -6.52 -7.01 -1.93
CA ARG A 89 -7.24 -6.40 -0.80
C ARG A 89 -7.20 -4.88 -0.84
N LEU A 90 -6.06 -4.32 -1.20
CA LEU A 90 -5.88 -2.88 -1.38
C LEU A 90 -6.85 -2.38 -2.45
N GLN A 91 -6.86 -2.98 -3.64
CA GLN A 91 -7.76 -2.63 -4.73
C GLN A 91 -9.23 -2.70 -4.32
N GLU A 92 -9.65 -3.77 -3.67
CA GLU A 92 -11.03 -3.93 -3.16
C GLU A 92 -11.40 -2.85 -2.13
N SER A 93 -10.44 -2.44 -1.29
CA SER A 93 -10.69 -1.46 -0.24
C SER A 93 -10.71 -0.02 -0.74
N VAL A 94 -9.95 0.31 -1.79
CA VAL A 94 -9.80 1.69 -2.28
C VAL A 94 -10.52 1.95 -3.60
N GLY A 95 -10.85 0.92 -4.38
CA GLY A 95 -11.51 1.05 -5.68
C GLY A 95 -12.80 1.88 -5.63
N PRO A 96 -13.78 1.52 -4.78
CA PRO A 96 -15.01 2.30 -4.62
C PRO A 96 -14.75 3.74 -4.13
N LEU A 97 -13.71 3.96 -3.33
CA LEU A 97 -13.33 5.30 -2.88
C LEU A 97 -12.80 6.14 -4.05
N TYR A 98 -11.96 5.58 -4.93
CA TYR A 98 -11.50 6.29 -6.12
C TYR A 98 -12.64 6.67 -7.07
N GLU A 99 -13.65 5.81 -7.23
CA GLU A 99 -14.85 6.13 -8.00
C GLU A 99 -15.62 7.31 -7.40
N ASP A 100 -15.82 7.32 -6.08
CA ASP A 100 -16.50 8.40 -5.37
C ASP A 100 -15.70 9.73 -5.41
N ILE A 101 -14.39 9.63 -5.24
CA ILE A 101 -13.46 10.77 -5.39
C ILE A 101 -13.55 11.34 -6.80
N GLY A 102 -13.56 10.50 -7.84
CA GLY A 102 -13.71 10.95 -9.23
C GLY A 102 -15.01 11.72 -9.47
N LYS A 103 -16.15 11.17 -9.02
CA LYS A 103 -17.46 11.86 -9.11
C LYS A 103 -17.46 13.20 -8.37
N SER A 104 -16.84 13.24 -7.20
CA SER A 104 -16.71 14.46 -6.40
C SER A 104 -15.80 15.49 -7.06
N LEU A 105 -14.73 15.04 -7.72
CA LEU A 105 -13.79 15.89 -8.45
C LEU A 105 -14.45 16.52 -9.67
N ASP A 106 -15.26 15.76 -10.40
CA ASP A 106 -16.08 16.28 -11.51
C ASP A 106 -17.06 17.36 -11.03
N ALA A 107 -17.76 17.10 -9.91
CA ALA A 107 -18.67 18.07 -9.32
C ALA A 107 -17.93 19.34 -8.85
N PHE A 108 -16.77 19.16 -8.21
CA PHE A 108 -15.89 20.26 -7.79
C PHE A 108 -15.47 21.12 -8.98
N ALA A 109 -15.01 20.50 -10.07
CA ALA A 109 -14.58 21.20 -11.26
C ALA A 109 -15.73 21.99 -11.91
N ARG A 110 -16.88 21.35 -12.11
CA ARG A 110 -18.08 21.99 -12.69
C ARG A 110 -18.56 23.19 -11.87
N SER A 111 -18.60 23.05 -10.54
CA SER A 111 -19.04 24.14 -9.65
C SER A 111 -18.16 25.39 -9.72
N ARG A 112 -16.93 25.26 -10.24
CA ARG A 112 -15.93 26.33 -10.35
C ARG A 112 -15.65 26.74 -11.79
N GLY A 113 -16.44 26.25 -12.75
CA GLY A 113 -16.23 26.52 -14.17
C GLY A 113 -14.92 25.96 -14.73
N ILE A 114 -14.31 24.98 -14.05
CA ILE A 114 -13.09 24.31 -14.52
C ILE A 114 -13.50 23.33 -15.61
N THR A 115 -13.10 23.61 -16.85
CA THR A 115 -13.42 22.80 -18.03
C THR A 115 -12.35 21.76 -18.35
N LEU A 116 -11.15 21.90 -17.79
CA LEU A 116 -10.05 20.98 -17.95
C LEU A 116 -9.29 20.81 -16.64
N LEU A 117 -9.15 19.57 -16.20
CA LEU A 117 -8.34 19.21 -15.05
C LEU A 117 -7.28 18.21 -15.48
N LEU A 118 -6.02 18.60 -15.34
CA LEU A 118 -4.87 17.77 -15.69
C LEU A 118 -4.23 17.21 -14.42
N ASP A 119 -3.95 15.92 -14.46
CA ASP A 119 -3.31 15.20 -13.36
C ASP A 119 -1.80 15.41 -13.38
N ALA A 120 -1.33 16.30 -12.53
CA ALA A 120 0.08 16.66 -12.40
C ALA A 120 0.96 15.48 -11.94
N ALA A 121 0.40 14.47 -11.26
CA ALA A 121 1.16 13.27 -10.91
C ALA A 121 1.55 12.46 -12.15
N LYS A 122 0.66 12.43 -13.17
CA LYS A 122 0.85 11.63 -14.38
C LYS A 122 1.58 12.37 -15.48
N ILE A 123 1.35 13.68 -15.61
CA ILE A 123 1.89 14.49 -16.71
C ILE A 123 2.88 15.56 -16.25
N GLY A 124 3.27 15.57 -14.97
CA GLY A 124 4.18 16.54 -14.38
C GLY A 124 5.42 16.86 -15.24
N PRO A 125 6.15 15.84 -15.76
CA PRO A 125 7.31 16.08 -16.63
C PRO A 125 7.02 16.82 -17.95
N ALA A 126 5.77 16.84 -18.40
CA ALA A 126 5.35 17.57 -19.61
C ALA A 126 4.89 19.01 -19.32
N ILE A 127 4.74 19.40 -18.05
CA ILE A 127 4.33 20.74 -17.65
C ILE A 127 5.58 21.60 -17.46
N LEU A 128 5.83 22.53 -18.39
CA LEU A 128 7.00 23.43 -18.32
C LEU A 128 6.86 24.52 -17.24
N ALA A 129 5.64 25.03 -17.04
CA ALA A 129 5.32 25.99 -16.00
C ALA A 129 3.82 25.95 -15.69
N ALA A 130 3.48 26.09 -14.41
CA ALA A 130 2.13 26.32 -13.92
C ALA A 130 2.22 27.18 -12.67
N THR A 131 1.28 28.12 -12.50
CA THR A 131 1.22 28.92 -11.27
C THR A 131 0.51 28.13 -10.18
N ASP A 132 0.85 28.37 -8.91
CA ASP A 132 0.18 27.72 -7.76
C ASP A 132 -1.35 27.89 -7.79
N ALA A 133 -1.85 29.02 -8.31
CA ALA A 133 -3.27 29.29 -8.47
C ALA A 133 -4.01 28.29 -9.40
N MET A 134 -3.27 27.56 -10.25
CA MET A 134 -3.83 26.52 -11.12
C MET A 134 -3.98 25.19 -10.40
N ASP A 135 -3.31 24.97 -9.27
CA ASP A 135 -3.39 23.72 -8.50
C ASP A 135 -4.58 23.77 -7.52
N VAL A 136 -5.56 22.89 -7.74
CA VAL A 136 -6.75 22.78 -6.90
C VAL A 136 -6.69 21.63 -5.90
N THR A 137 -5.56 20.92 -5.79
CA THR A 137 -5.41 19.70 -4.97
C THR A 137 -5.83 19.91 -3.53
N ARG A 138 -5.27 20.91 -2.84
CA ARG A 138 -5.62 21.19 -1.44
C ARG A 138 -7.07 21.61 -1.26
N ALA A 139 -7.56 22.46 -2.17
CA ALA A 139 -8.94 22.95 -2.12
C ALA A 139 -9.94 21.80 -2.31
N PHE A 140 -9.66 20.89 -3.25
CA PHE A 140 -10.46 19.70 -3.49
C PHE A 140 -10.43 18.74 -2.30
N ILE A 141 -9.25 18.41 -1.76
CA ILE A 141 -9.12 17.52 -0.60
C ILE A 141 -9.90 18.08 0.60
N ALA A 142 -9.76 19.38 0.88
CA ALA A 142 -10.48 20.03 1.96
C ALA A 142 -12.00 19.95 1.78
N GLU A 143 -12.51 20.25 0.58
CA GLU A 143 -13.95 20.16 0.29
C GLU A 143 -14.47 18.72 0.37
N TYR A 144 -13.73 17.76 -0.20
CA TYR A 144 -14.08 16.35 -0.15
C TYR A 144 -14.16 15.86 1.30
N ASN A 145 -13.12 16.10 2.11
CA ASN A 145 -13.09 15.70 3.52
C ASN A 145 -14.21 16.36 4.34
N SER A 146 -14.55 17.62 4.04
CA SER A 146 -15.67 18.31 4.68
C SER A 146 -17.02 17.66 4.39
N LYS A 147 -17.23 17.17 3.17
CA LYS A 147 -18.47 16.49 2.75
C LYS A 147 -18.47 15.01 3.12
N ASN A 148 -17.28 14.41 3.26
CA ASN A 148 -17.06 13.00 3.50
C ASN A 148 -16.12 12.77 4.70
N PRO A 149 -16.56 13.04 5.94
CA PRO A 149 -15.72 12.84 7.12
C PRO A 149 -15.20 11.41 7.21
N ALA A 150 -13.95 11.25 7.64
CA ALA A 150 -13.26 9.96 7.73
C ALA A 150 -13.89 8.99 8.75
N THR A 151 -14.62 9.52 9.73
CA THR A 151 -15.32 8.77 10.78
C THR A 151 -16.68 8.20 10.34
N ALA A 152 -17.24 8.66 9.22
CA ALA A 152 -18.57 8.23 8.78
C ALA A 152 -18.61 6.79 8.23
N SER A 153 -17.46 6.13 8.06
CA SER A 153 -17.37 4.78 7.48
C SER A 153 -17.67 3.64 8.48
N SER A 154 -18.16 3.93 9.69
CA SER A 154 -18.58 2.93 10.68
C SER A 154 -20.08 2.64 10.67
N ALA A 155 -20.88 3.26 9.81
CA ALA A 155 -22.24 2.81 9.56
C ALA A 155 -22.19 1.56 8.66
N GLY A 156 -22.01 0.39 9.28
CA GLY A 156 -22.22 -0.88 8.60
C GLY A 156 -23.63 -0.95 8.00
N PRO A 157 -23.85 -1.78 6.96
CA PRO A 157 -25.20 -1.98 6.44
C PRO A 157 -26.09 -2.46 7.58
N GLY A 158 -27.15 -1.71 7.86
CA GLY A 158 -28.18 -2.14 8.80
C GLY A 158 -28.77 -3.45 8.32
N ARG A 159 -28.76 -4.43 9.24
CA ARG A 159 -29.62 -5.62 9.36
C ARG A 159 -30.18 -6.25 8.10
#